data_AF-A0A1L4FSW0-F1
#
_entry.id   AF-A0A1L4FSW0-F1
#
_cell.length_a   1.000
_cell.length_b   1.000
_cell.length_c   1.000
_cell.angle_alpha   90.00
_cell.angle_beta   90.00
_cell.angle_gamma   90.00
#
_symmetry.space_group_name_H-M   'P 1'
#
loop_
_entity.id
_entity.type
_entity.pdbx_description
1 polymer ?
#
loop_
_entity_poly.entity_id
_entity_poly.type
_entity_poly.pdbx_seq_one_letter_code
_entity_poly.pdbx_strand_id
1 'polypeptide(L)'
;MKKNNFDQFYTNPIIANELVNLVNNLLNLKDKNFFEPAGGTGNFISALEQAGVDVKKQVKAWDVEPKGNYLIHKQDFLTLDISEFIKNRKNNIVITNPPFGFKGDLAIKFLNKCLDFCDVVCMILPRSFKRYQTQSKIKDTAKLIFSIDLEENAFLVNNREYDVKCVFQIWVNQNFKCLASDQRKRSNNLKIDDLKLFIHNNTKNTLKYFQKDVYEWNFAVHRQGYYDYSLKITNPKDLVQNRQYLFIKTNNQYLLSLINQIDFNKLAQRNTAILGFSNSDLIDEIYKLHIKNMLSKSI
;
A
#
# COMPACT_ATOMS: atom_id res chain seq x y z
N MET A 1 -6.12 29.06 11.05
CA MET A 1 -6.34 28.14 9.91
C MET A 1 -7.40 27.13 10.31
N LYS A 2 -8.58 27.13 9.65
CA LYS A 2 -9.60 26.10 9.91
C LYS A 2 -9.03 24.74 9.48
N LYS A 3 -8.98 23.77 10.40
CA LYS A 3 -8.68 22.37 10.07
C LYS A 3 -9.66 21.93 9.00
N ASN A 4 -9.15 21.32 7.92
CA ASN A 4 -9.95 20.66 6.92
C ASN A 4 -10.51 19.39 7.57
N ASN A 5 -11.62 19.51 8.32
CA ASN A 5 -12.14 18.45 9.20
C ASN A 5 -12.56 17.16 8.47
N PHE A 6 -12.59 17.19 7.13
CA PHE A 6 -13.04 16.09 6.28
C PHE A 6 -11.95 15.55 5.34
N ASP A 7 -10.69 15.98 5.45
CA ASP A 7 -9.61 15.59 4.51
C ASP A 7 -10.02 15.78 3.03
N GLN A 8 -10.70 16.89 2.71
CA GLN A 8 -11.14 17.18 1.34
C GLN A 8 -9.93 17.61 0.48
N PHE A 9 -9.37 16.67 -0.27
CA PHE A 9 -8.37 16.90 -1.32
C PHE A 9 -9.06 16.71 -2.67
N TYR A 10 -9.30 17.80 -3.40
CA TYR A 10 -9.94 17.70 -4.71
C TYR A 10 -8.89 17.31 -5.75
N THR A 11 -9.21 16.32 -6.58
CA THR A 11 -8.32 15.89 -7.67
C THR A 11 -8.15 17.03 -8.67
N ASN A 12 -6.93 17.32 -9.09
CA ASN A 12 -6.70 18.30 -10.17
C ASN A 12 -7.43 17.84 -11.46
N PRO A 13 -8.20 18.70 -12.17
CA PRO A 13 -8.89 18.32 -13.40
C PRO A 13 -7.99 17.70 -14.48
N ILE A 14 -6.74 18.17 -14.60
CA ILE A 14 -5.76 17.63 -15.55
C ILE A 14 -5.45 16.16 -15.20
N ILE A 15 -5.18 15.89 -13.93
CA ILE A 15 -4.94 14.53 -13.44
C ILE A 15 -6.18 13.64 -13.59
N ALA A 16 -7.37 14.16 -13.33
CA ALA A 16 -8.61 13.40 -13.54
C ALA A 16 -8.74 12.96 -15.01
N ASN A 17 -8.46 13.85 -15.96
CA ASN A 17 -8.45 13.55 -17.39
C ASN A 17 -7.40 12.52 -17.78
N GLU A 18 -6.16 12.68 -17.31
CA GLU A 18 -5.07 11.73 -17.57
C GLU A 18 -5.42 10.32 -17.07
N LEU A 19 -5.97 10.22 -15.86
CA LEU A 19 -6.36 8.96 -15.25
C LEU A 19 -7.55 8.32 -15.98
N VAL A 20 -8.56 9.10 -16.38
CA VAL A 20 -9.67 8.57 -17.21
C VAL A 20 -9.17 8.05 -18.54
N ASN A 21 -8.30 8.79 -19.23
CA ASN A 21 -7.71 8.37 -20.49
C ASN A 21 -6.87 7.10 -20.34
N LEU A 22 -6.09 7.00 -19.26
CA LEU A 22 -5.33 5.81 -18.92
C LEU A 22 -6.26 4.61 -18.72
N VAL A 23 -7.34 4.76 -17.97
CA VAL A 23 -8.31 3.66 -17.75
C VAL A 23 -9.00 3.28 -19.06
N ASN A 24 -9.33 4.26 -19.92
CA ASN A 24 -9.92 3.99 -21.23
C ASN A 24 -9.01 3.17 -22.13
N ASN A 25 -7.73 3.52 -22.18
CA ASN A 25 -6.74 2.77 -22.96
C ASN A 25 -6.54 1.34 -22.45
N LEU A 26 -6.66 1.12 -21.13
CA LEU A 26 -6.47 -0.21 -20.53
C LEU A 26 -7.70 -1.11 -20.64
N LEU A 27 -8.91 -0.55 -20.51
CA LEU A 27 -10.13 -1.33 -20.28
C LEU A 27 -11.25 -1.11 -21.28
N ASN A 28 -11.13 -0.08 -22.14
CA ASN A 28 -12.20 0.44 -23.00
C ASN A 28 -13.47 0.82 -22.22
N LEU A 29 -13.72 2.12 -22.08
CA LEU A 29 -14.84 2.65 -21.30
C LEU A 29 -16.22 2.46 -21.96
N LYS A 30 -16.26 2.05 -23.24
CA LYS A 30 -17.50 1.94 -23.99
C LYS A 30 -18.46 0.92 -23.35
N ASP A 31 -19.74 1.29 -23.28
CA ASP A 31 -20.84 0.46 -22.75
C ASP A 31 -20.66 0.05 -21.27
N LYS A 32 -19.91 0.84 -20.50
CA LYS A 32 -19.71 0.66 -19.04
C LYS A 32 -20.56 1.63 -18.23
N ASN A 33 -20.85 1.25 -17.00
CA ASN A 33 -21.42 2.09 -15.96
C ASN A 33 -20.31 2.52 -15.01
N PHE A 34 -20.35 3.77 -14.56
CA PHE A 34 -19.34 4.40 -13.74
C PHE A 34 -19.91 4.79 -12.39
N PHE A 35 -19.10 4.60 -11.36
CA PHE A 35 -19.45 4.89 -9.99
C PHE A 35 -18.36 5.78 -9.37
N GLU A 36 -18.76 6.97 -8.90
CA GLU A 36 -17.88 7.90 -8.21
C GLU A 36 -18.39 8.11 -6.77
N PRO A 37 -17.98 7.25 -5.81
CA PRO A 37 -18.52 7.24 -4.45
C PRO A 37 -18.05 8.39 -3.55
N ALA A 38 -17.12 9.21 -4.01
CA ALA A 38 -16.64 10.42 -3.34
C ALA A 38 -16.43 11.53 -4.39
N GLY A 39 -17.55 12.06 -4.89
CA GLY A 39 -17.58 12.92 -6.08
C GLY A 39 -16.98 14.31 -5.89
N GLY A 40 -16.97 14.87 -4.68
CA GLY A 40 -16.41 16.19 -4.40
C GLY A 40 -16.94 17.29 -5.35
N THR A 41 -16.06 17.81 -6.21
CA THR A 41 -16.36 18.81 -7.24
C THR A 41 -16.79 18.22 -8.59
N GLY A 42 -16.75 16.89 -8.74
CA GLY A 42 -17.16 16.17 -9.95
C GLY A 42 -16.13 16.14 -11.06
N ASN A 43 -14.84 16.27 -10.74
CA ASN A 43 -13.78 16.34 -11.76
C ASN A 43 -13.63 15.02 -12.54
N PHE A 44 -13.86 13.84 -11.92
CA PHE A 44 -13.89 12.59 -12.69
C PHE A 44 -15.16 12.48 -13.54
N ILE A 45 -16.32 12.97 -13.09
CA ILE A 45 -17.53 13.08 -13.92
C ILE A 45 -17.23 13.88 -15.19
N SER A 46 -16.64 15.07 -15.06
CA SER A 46 -16.26 15.91 -16.21
C SER A 46 -15.25 15.24 -17.12
N ALA A 47 -14.28 14.50 -16.55
CA ALA A 47 -13.30 13.75 -17.33
C ALA A 47 -13.93 12.59 -18.11
N LEU A 48 -14.89 11.87 -17.52
CA LEU A 48 -15.65 10.82 -18.20
C LEU A 48 -16.51 11.41 -19.34
N GLU A 49 -17.14 12.56 -19.12
CA GLU A 49 -17.90 13.27 -20.17
C GLU A 49 -16.99 13.63 -21.36
N GLN A 50 -15.79 14.15 -21.10
CA GLN A 50 -14.80 14.45 -22.13
C GLN A 50 -14.31 13.21 -22.88
N ALA A 51 -14.28 12.05 -22.21
CA ALA A 51 -13.97 10.75 -22.82
C ALA A 51 -15.15 10.14 -23.62
N GLY A 52 -16.28 10.85 -23.73
CA GLY A 52 -17.44 10.44 -24.51
C GLY A 52 -18.47 9.57 -23.76
N VAL A 53 -18.41 9.52 -22.43
CA VAL A 53 -19.40 8.82 -21.61
C VAL A 53 -20.67 9.67 -21.48
N ASP A 54 -21.85 9.07 -21.68
CA ASP A 54 -23.14 9.73 -21.38
C ASP A 54 -23.32 9.75 -19.85
N VAL A 55 -22.75 10.78 -19.20
CA VAL A 55 -22.68 10.85 -17.73
C VAL A 55 -24.05 10.85 -17.05
N LYS A 56 -25.11 11.30 -17.73
CA LYS A 56 -26.47 11.29 -17.18
C LYS A 56 -27.07 9.88 -17.10
N LYS A 57 -26.65 8.98 -17.99
CA LYS A 57 -27.15 7.60 -18.04
C LYS A 57 -26.18 6.60 -17.40
N GLN A 58 -24.89 6.86 -17.52
CA GLN A 58 -23.85 5.90 -17.19
C GLN A 58 -23.12 6.20 -15.89
N VAL A 59 -23.20 7.41 -15.32
CA VAL A 59 -22.48 7.75 -14.08
C VAL A 59 -23.45 7.84 -12.90
N LYS A 60 -23.11 7.16 -11.80
CA LYS A 60 -23.74 7.35 -10.49
C LYS A 60 -22.70 7.90 -9.52
N ALA A 61 -22.94 9.07 -8.95
CA ALA A 61 -21.98 9.74 -8.07
C ALA A 61 -22.61 10.13 -6.72
N TRP A 62 -21.84 10.02 -5.66
CA TRP A 62 -22.25 10.38 -4.30
C TRP A 62 -21.18 11.18 -3.59
N ASP A 63 -21.60 12.05 -2.67
CA ASP A 63 -20.72 12.72 -1.73
C ASP A 63 -21.49 13.09 -0.45
N VAL A 64 -20.82 13.16 0.70
CA VAL A 64 -21.45 13.60 1.96
C VAL A 64 -21.74 15.11 1.91
N GLU A 65 -20.91 15.88 1.20
CA GLU A 65 -21.01 17.32 1.02
C GLU A 65 -20.71 17.70 -0.46
N PRO A 66 -21.63 17.42 -1.40
CA PRO A 66 -21.40 17.68 -2.81
C PRO A 66 -21.16 19.17 -3.10
N LYS A 67 -20.17 19.49 -3.93
CA LYS A 67 -19.81 20.88 -4.27
C LYS A 67 -20.19 21.23 -5.71
N GLY A 68 -21.44 21.61 -5.90
CA GLY A 68 -21.91 22.34 -7.07
C GLY A 68 -22.20 21.51 -8.33
N ASN A 69 -21.86 20.22 -8.37
CA ASN A 69 -22.23 19.35 -9.47
C ASN A 69 -23.57 18.64 -9.18
N TYR A 70 -24.61 18.94 -9.98
CA TYR A 70 -25.97 18.43 -9.81
C TYR A 70 -26.09 16.90 -10.04
N LEU A 71 -25.08 16.26 -10.64
CA LEU A 71 -25.02 14.82 -10.83
C LEU A 71 -24.57 14.06 -9.57
N ILE A 72 -24.10 14.77 -8.53
CA ILE A 72 -23.62 14.17 -7.29
C ILE A 72 -24.75 14.17 -6.26
N HIS A 73 -25.15 12.98 -5.82
CA HIS A 73 -26.16 12.82 -4.79
C HIS A 73 -25.56 12.97 -3.39
N LYS A 74 -26.21 13.75 -2.53
CA LYS A 74 -25.82 13.88 -1.12
C LYS A 74 -26.10 12.59 -0.36
N GLN A 75 -25.07 11.82 -0.03
CA GLN A 75 -25.18 10.50 0.61
C GLN A 75 -23.84 10.08 1.22
N ASP A 76 -23.88 9.42 2.38
CA ASP A 76 -22.73 8.65 2.85
C ASP A 76 -22.66 7.32 2.09
N PHE A 77 -21.65 7.19 1.23
CA PHE A 77 -21.44 5.99 0.42
C PHE A 77 -21.23 4.73 1.26
N LEU A 78 -20.60 4.83 2.44
CA LEU A 78 -20.36 3.64 3.26
C LEU A 78 -21.66 3.06 3.82
N THR A 79 -22.72 3.85 3.93
CA THR A 79 -24.05 3.40 4.35
C THR A 79 -25.02 3.13 3.19
N LEU A 80 -24.65 3.49 1.96
CA LEU A 80 -25.48 3.27 0.77
C LEU A 80 -25.77 1.77 0.54
N ASP A 81 -27.02 1.42 0.28
CA ASP A 81 -27.38 0.07 -0.19
C ASP A 81 -26.93 -0.12 -1.64
N ILE A 82 -26.11 -1.15 -1.87
CA ILE A 82 -25.51 -1.47 -3.17
C ILE A 82 -26.17 -2.69 -3.84
N SER A 83 -27.21 -3.26 -3.22
CA SER A 83 -27.83 -4.53 -3.65
C SER A 83 -28.30 -4.51 -5.11
N GLU A 84 -28.78 -3.35 -5.58
CA GLU A 84 -29.19 -3.15 -6.98
C GLU A 84 -28.01 -3.29 -7.96
N PHE A 85 -26.82 -2.83 -7.56
CA PHE A 85 -25.67 -2.75 -8.46
C PHE A 85 -24.95 -4.09 -8.63
N ILE A 86 -25.11 -5.00 -7.66
CA ILE A 86 -24.52 -6.34 -7.69
C ILE A 86 -25.03 -7.14 -8.91
N LYS A 87 -26.30 -6.96 -9.29
CA LYS A 87 -26.92 -7.69 -10.42
C LYS A 87 -26.22 -7.44 -11.76
N ASN A 88 -25.66 -6.24 -11.96
CA ASN A 88 -25.03 -5.81 -13.22
C ASN A 88 -23.50 -5.59 -13.11
N ARG A 89 -22.84 -6.21 -12.13
CA ARG A 89 -21.43 -5.92 -11.76
C ARG A 89 -20.41 -5.93 -12.90
N LYS A 90 -20.64 -6.71 -13.98
CA LYS A 90 -19.68 -6.90 -15.08
C LYS A 90 -19.43 -5.65 -15.93
N ASN A 91 -20.35 -4.69 -15.88
CA ASN A 91 -20.24 -3.43 -16.60
C ASN A 91 -19.88 -2.26 -15.69
N ASN A 92 -19.73 -2.50 -14.38
CA ASN A 92 -19.51 -1.44 -13.41
C ASN A 92 -18.02 -1.20 -13.19
N ILE A 93 -17.61 0.06 -13.32
CA ILE A 93 -16.26 0.55 -13.03
C ILE A 93 -16.38 1.65 -11.97
N VAL A 94 -15.56 1.58 -10.92
CA VAL A 94 -15.37 2.72 -10.02
C VAL A 94 -14.18 3.53 -10.47
N ILE A 95 -14.31 4.85 -10.48
CA ILE A 95 -13.18 5.79 -10.57
C ILE A 95 -13.41 6.93 -9.59
N THR A 96 -12.49 7.13 -8.64
CA THR A 96 -12.67 8.11 -7.57
C THR A 96 -11.39 8.44 -6.83
N ASN A 97 -11.43 9.52 -6.04
CA ASN A 97 -10.45 9.86 -5.02
C ASN A 97 -11.17 9.85 -3.65
N PRO A 98 -11.18 8.70 -2.94
CA PRO A 98 -11.90 8.58 -1.68
C PRO A 98 -11.19 9.39 -0.58
N PRO A 99 -11.92 9.82 0.46
CA PRO A 99 -11.28 10.38 1.64
C PRO A 99 -10.36 9.33 2.30
N PHE A 100 -9.15 9.73 2.68
CA PHE A 100 -8.12 8.77 3.12
C PHE A 100 -8.37 8.24 4.53
N GLY A 101 -8.78 9.09 5.47
CA GLY A 101 -8.93 8.73 6.88
C GLY A 101 -7.62 8.45 7.60
N PHE A 102 -7.71 8.09 8.88
CA PHE A 102 -6.53 7.88 9.72
C PHE A 102 -5.73 6.65 9.25
N LYS A 103 -4.52 6.90 8.75
CA LYS A 103 -3.64 5.86 8.18
C LYS A 103 -4.27 5.11 6.98
N GLY A 104 -5.19 5.74 6.25
CA GLY A 104 -5.80 5.14 5.05
C GLY A 104 -6.98 4.20 5.32
N ASP A 105 -7.52 4.17 6.54
CA ASP A 105 -8.58 3.24 6.95
C ASP A 105 -9.90 3.48 6.21
N LEU A 106 -10.23 4.73 5.92
CA LEU A 106 -11.44 5.09 5.20
C LEU A 106 -11.34 4.69 3.73
N ALA A 107 -10.21 4.96 3.08
CA ALA A 107 -9.93 4.50 1.71
C ALA A 107 -10.01 2.95 1.59
N ILE A 108 -9.55 2.21 2.60
CA ILE A 108 -9.70 0.73 2.64
C ILE A 108 -11.18 0.33 2.64
N LYS A 109 -12.02 0.99 3.45
CA LYS A 109 -13.47 0.71 3.51
C LYS A 109 -14.15 1.00 2.17
N PHE A 110 -13.82 2.13 1.54
CA PHE A 110 -14.32 2.48 0.22
C PHE A 110 -13.92 1.43 -0.83
N LEU A 111 -12.63 1.09 -0.90
CA LEU A 111 -12.12 0.10 -1.85
C LEU A 111 -12.81 -1.26 -1.69
N ASN A 112 -12.88 -1.77 -0.45
CA ASN A 112 -13.53 -3.05 -0.18
C ASN A 112 -15.02 -3.02 -0.54
N LYS A 113 -15.77 -1.96 -0.21
CA LYS A 113 -17.18 -1.83 -0.57
C LYS A 113 -17.38 -1.74 -2.09
N CYS A 114 -16.52 -1.03 -2.81
CA CYS A 114 -16.55 -0.97 -4.27
C CYS A 114 -16.35 -2.34 -4.92
N LEU A 115 -15.45 -3.16 -4.35
CA LEU A 115 -15.20 -4.52 -4.81
C LEU A 115 -16.39 -5.48 -4.59
N ASP A 116 -17.44 -5.11 -3.83
CA ASP A 116 -18.67 -5.92 -3.70
C ASP A 116 -19.55 -5.88 -4.96
N PHE A 117 -19.54 -4.78 -5.72
CA PHE A 117 -20.48 -4.57 -6.82
C PHE A 117 -19.83 -4.14 -8.14
N CYS A 118 -18.51 -3.96 -8.17
CA CYS A 118 -17.76 -3.67 -9.39
C CYS A 118 -16.69 -4.74 -9.66
N ASP A 119 -16.49 -5.06 -10.94
CA ASP A 119 -15.38 -5.90 -11.38
C ASP A 119 -14.04 -5.14 -11.42
N VAL A 120 -14.10 -3.82 -11.62
CA VAL A 120 -12.94 -2.93 -11.69
C VAL A 120 -13.13 -1.73 -10.76
N VAL A 121 -12.12 -1.45 -9.95
CA VAL A 121 -12.08 -0.34 -9.01
C VAL A 121 -10.77 0.44 -9.18
N CYS A 122 -10.89 1.65 -9.72
CA CYS A 122 -9.79 2.59 -9.95
C CYS A 122 -9.83 3.68 -8.86
N MET A 123 -8.76 3.82 -8.07
CA MET A 123 -8.74 4.80 -6.98
C MET A 123 -7.39 5.51 -6.87
N ILE A 124 -7.46 6.80 -6.56
CA ILE A 124 -6.33 7.54 -5.99
C ILE A 124 -6.24 7.19 -4.51
N LEU A 125 -5.07 6.74 -4.03
CA LEU A 125 -4.88 6.21 -2.68
C LEU A 125 -3.58 6.76 -2.08
N PRO A 126 -3.45 6.87 -0.75
CA PRO A 126 -2.21 7.32 -0.13
C PRO A 126 -1.08 6.32 -0.39
N ARG A 127 0.17 6.79 -0.46
CA ARG A 127 1.36 5.94 -0.71
C ARG A 127 1.51 4.73 0.24
N SER A 128 0.86 4.74 1.40
CA SER A 128 0.77 3.58 2.30
C SER A 128 0.16 2.33 1.63
N PHE A 129 -0.65 2.48 0.58
CA PHE A 129 -1.22 1.37 -0.21
C PHE A 129 -0.19 0.61 -1.05
N LYS A 130 1.07 1.08 -1.13
CA LYS A 130 2.19 0.28 -1.67
C LYS A 130 2.72 -0.77 -0.68
N ARG A 131 2.33 -0.69 0.60
CA ARG A 131 2.84 -1.56 1.67
C ARG A 131 1.98 -2.81 1.83
N TYR A 132 2.63 -3.94 2.08
CA TYR A 132 1.96 -5.21 2.36
C TYR A 132 0.88 -5.08 3.45
N GLN A 133 1.19 -4.43 4.58
CA GLN A 133 0.23 -4.34 5.71
C GLN A 133 -1.06 -3.58 5.38
N THR A 134 -1.02 -2.70 4.38
CA THR A 134 -2.20 -1.99 3.89
C THR A 134 -2.96 -2.87 2.92
N GLN A 135 -2.24 -3.43 1.94
CA GLN A 135 -2.82 -4.31 0.92
C GLN A 135 -3.42 -5.58 1.51
N SER A 136 -2.90 -6.09 2.64
CA SER A 136 -3.43 -7.26 3.34
C SER A 136 -4.80 -7.02 3.98
N LYS A 137 -5.27 -5.77 4.05
CA LYS A 137 -6.62 -5.40 4.53
C LYS A 137 -7.64 -5.30 3.39
N ILE A 138 -7.19 -5.39 2.15
CA ILE A 138 -8.07 -5.47 0.97
C ILE A 138 -8.51 -6.92 0.81
N LYS A 139 -9.76 -7.12 0.36
CA LYS A 139 -10.34 -8.45 0.09
C LYS A 139 -9.33 -9.40 -0.55
N ASP A 140 -9.21 -10.58 0.02
CA ASP A 140 -8.33 -11.66 -0.43
C ASP A 140 -8.61 -12.09 -1.87
N THR A 141 -9.88 -12.07 -2.26
CA THR A 141 -10.36 -12.35 -3.62
C THR A 141 -10.02 -11.26 -4.65
N ALA A 142 -9.53 -10.09 -4.22
CA ALA A 142 -9.17 -9.00 -5.11
C ALA A 142 -7.69 -9.08 -5.54
N LYS A 143 -7.42 -8.60 -6.76
CA LYS A 143 -6.08 -8.49 -7.34
C LYS A 143 -5.75 -7.04 -7.64
N LEU A 144 -4.51 -6.64 -7.39
CA LEU A 144 -3.99 -5.35 -7.84
C LEU A 144 -3.36 -5.55 -9.22
N ILE A 145 -3.93 -4.99 -10.27
CA ILE A 145 -3.42 -5.22 -11.64
C ILE A 145 -2.61 -4.05 -12.20
N PHE A 146 -2.69 -2.88 -11.57
CA PHE A 146 -1.98 -1.68 -12.00
C PHE A 146 -1.73 -0.75 -10.80
N SER A 147 -0.55 -0.15 -10.73
CA SER A 147 -0.20 0.85 -9.73
C SER A 147 0.82 1.84 -10.31
N ILE A 148 0.52 3.13 -10.28
CA ILE A 148 1.46 4.21 -10.64
C ILE A 148 1.56 5.21 -9.48
N ASP A 149 2.74 5.79 -9.30
CA ASP A 149 2.91 6.94 -8.42
C ASP A 149 2.34 8.18 -9.13
N LEU A 150 1.63 9.05 -8.40
CA LEU A 150 1.18 10.34 -8.91
C LEU A 150 2.24 11.40 -8.60
N GLU A 151 2.50 12.27 -9.57
CA GLU A 151 3.46 13.36 -9.46
C GLU A 151 3.03 14.44 -8.44
N GLU A 152 3.96 15.35 -8.11
CA GLU A 152 3.67 16.54 -7.32
C GLU A 152 2.57 17.36 -8.05
N ASN A 153 1.69 18.04 -7.29
CA ASN A 153 0.53 18.83 -7.79
C ASN A 153 -0.75 18.08 -8.19
N ALA A 154 -0.88 16.82 -7.77
CA ALA A 154 -2.09 16.03 -8.07
C ALA A 154 -3.39 16.52 -7.41
N PHE A 155 -3.31 17.41 -6.41
CA PHE A 155 -4.46 17.85 -5.61
C PHE A 155 -4.55 19.36 -5.45
N LEU A 156 -5.78 19.84 -5.37
CA LEU A 156 -6.13 21.22 -5.08
C LEU A 156 -6.75 21.31 -3.67
N VAL A 157 -6.16 22.15 -2.81
CA VAL A 157 -6.73 22.57 -1.53
C VAL A 157 -6.91 24.08 -1.59
N ASN A 158 -8.16 24.56 -1.54
CA ASN A 158 -8.50 25.99 -1.71
C ASN A 158 -7.87 26.61 -2.99
N ASN A 159 -7.90 25.89 -4.11
CA ASN A 159 -7.27 26.27 -5.38
C ASN A 159 -5.74 26.48 -5.32
N ARG A 160 -5.08 25.87 -4.33
CA ARG A 160 -3.61 25.79 -4.26
C ARG A 160 -3.16 24.34 -4.32
N GLU A 161 -2.04 24.09 -4.97
CA GLU A 161 -1.43 22.78 -5.07
C GLU A 161 -1.03 22.28 -3.67
N TYR A 162 -1.34 21.01 -3.37
CA TYR A 162 -1.00 20.38 -2.11
C TYR A 162 -0.33 19.03 -2.37
N ASP A 163 0.92 18.89 -1.92
CA ASP A 163 1.72 17.70 -2.16
C ASP A 163 1.42 16.60 -1.12
N VAL A 164 0.54 15.67 -1.48
CA VAL A 164 0.37 14.40 -0.78
C VAL A 164 0.79 13.30 -1.72
N LYS A 165 1.85 12.57 -1.34
CA LYS A 165 2.33 11.42 -2.11
C LYS A 165 1.25 10.36 -2.20
N CYS A 166 0.69 10.21 -3.39
CA CYS A 166 -0.39 9.29 -3.69
C CYS A 166 0.01 8.31 -4.79
N VAL A 167 -0.78 7.26 -4.92
CA VAL A 167 -0.73 6.30 -6.00
C VAL A 167 -2.10 6.21 -6.66
N PHE A 168 -2.13 5.96 -7.96
CA PHE A 168 -3.34 5.50 -8.62
C PHE A 168 -3.26 3.99 -8.80
N GLN A 169 -4.29 3.28 -8.34
CA GLN A 169 -4.34 1.82 -8.39
C GLN A 169 -5.61 1.32 -9.07
N ILE A 170 -5.47 0.25 -9.84
CA ILE A 170 -6.58 -0.50 -10.41
C ILE A 170 -6.64 -1.86 -9.73
N TRP A 171 -7.70 -2.06 -8.97
CA TRP A 171 -8.04 -3.31 -8.31
C TRP A 171 -9.18 -4.00 -9.05
N VAL A 172 -9.12 -5.32 -9.12
CA VAL A 172 -10.16 -6.12 -9.75
C VAL A 172 -10.62 -7.25 -8.85
N ASN A 173 -11.89 -7.60 -8.92
CA ASN A 173 -12.41 -8.73 -8.16
C ASN A 173 -12.05 -10.08 -8.83
N GLN A 174 -12.33 -11.19 -8.15
CA GLN A 174 -12.02 -12.54 -8.63
C GLN A 174 -12.70 -12.94 -9.96
N ASN A 175 -13.76 -12.26 -10.36
CA ASN A 175 -14.54 -12.57 -11.55
C ASN A 175 -14.00 -11.86 -12.80
N PHE A 176 -13.18 -10.83 -12.62
CA PHE A 176 -12.58 -10.11 -13.71
C PHE A 176 -11.51 -10.97 -14.40
N LYS A 177 -11.74 -11.27 -15.68
CA LYS A 177 -10.79 -12.03 -16.49
C LYS A 177 -9.72 -11.08 -17.00
N CYS A 178 -8.49 -11.26 -16.52
CA CYS A 178 -7.33 -10.49 -16.94
C CYS A 178 -6.10 -11.39 -17.02
N LEU A 179 -5.23 -11.13 -18.00
CA LEU A 179 -3.91 -11.76 -18.10
C LEU A 179 -2.88 -11.09 -17.18
N ALA A 180 -3.18 -9.92 -16.63
CA ALA A 180 -2.29 -9.22 -15.71
C ALA A 180 -2.07 -10.04 -14.43
N SER A 181 -0.80 -10.17 -14.04
CA SER A 181 -0.42 -10.77 -12.77
C SER A 181 -0.86 -9.88 -11.61
N ASP A 182 -1.21 -10.50 -10.48
CA ASP A 182 -1.48 -9.78 -9.25
C ASP A 182 -0.19 -9.12 -8.71
N GLN A 183 -0.16 -7.78 -8.73
CA GLN A 183 0.94 -6.93 -8.26
C GLN A 183 0.92 -6.70 -6.75
N ARG A 184 -0.03 -7.31 -6.01
CA ARG A 184 -0.03 -7.25 -4.55
C ARG A 184 1.33 -7.69 -4.00
N LYS A 185 1.85 -6.91 -3.07
CA LYS A 185 2.94 -7.34 -2.21
C LYS A 185 2.44 -8.56 -1.45
N ARG A 186 3.20 -9.64 -1.50
CA ARG A 186 2.93 -10.82 -0.69
C ARG A 186 3.71 -10.72 0.60
N SER A 187 3.14 -11.24 1.68
CA SER A 187 3.96 -11.50 2.86
C SER A 187 4.95 -12.58 2.48
N ASN A 188 6.23 -12.29 2.52
CA ASN A 188 7.20 -13.35 2.71
C ASN A 188 7.12 -13.72 4.19
N ASN A 189 6.06 -14.48 4.55
CA ASN A 189 5.94 -15.20 5.83
C ASN A 189 6.90 -16.40 5.85
N LEU A 190 7.96 -16.36 5.04
CA LEU A 190 9.03 -17.33 5.07
C LEU A 190 9.59 -17.30 6.49
N LYS A 191 9.42 -18.43 7.18
CA LYS A 191 10.08 -18.70 8.45
C LYS A 191 11.23 -19.63 8.11
N ILE A 192 12.34 -19.42 8.81
CA ILE A 192 13.45 -20.37 8.82
C ILE A 192 13.36 -21.01 10.19
N ASP A 193 13.27 -22.33 10.23
CA ASP A 193 13.31 -23.07 11.49
C ASP A 193 14.62 -22.74 12.23
N ASP A 194 14.55 -22.70 13.55
CA ASP A 194 15.65 -22.25 14.42
C ASP A 194 16.11 -20.80 14.26
N LEU A 195 15.40 -19.95 13.50
CA LEU A 195 15.63 -18.49 13.48
C LEU A 195 14.63 -17.74 14.35
N LYS A 196 15.08 -17.16 15.46
CA LYS A 196 14.31 -16.26 16.30
C LYS A 196 14.78 -14.82 16.10
N LEU A 197 13.84 -13.93 15.80
CA LEU A 197 14.10 -12.51 15.59
C LEU A 197 13.32 -11.69 16.63
N PHE A 198 14.01 -10.83 17.37
CA PHE A 198 13.37 -9.89 18.31
C PHE A 198 13.58 -8.46 17.82
N ILE A 199 12.53 -7.64 17.88
CA ILE A 199 12.55 -6.28 17.34
C ILE A 199 12.41 -5.27 18.46
N HIS A 200 13.35 -4.33 18.53
CA HIS A 200 13.20 -3.12 19.32
C HIS A 200 13.01 -1.92 18.39
N ASN A 201 11.81 -1.35 18.39
CA ASN A 201 11.45 -0.18 17.57
C ASN A 201 11.40 1.10 18.41
N ASN A 202 12.36 1.28 19.34
CA ASN A 202 12.38 2.41 20.29
C ASN A 202 11.05 2.53 21.08
N THR A 203 10.59 1.41 21.66
CA THR A 203 9.40 1.38 22.52
C THR A 203 9.71 0.74 23.86
N LYS A 204 9.09 1.24 24.94
CA LYS A 204 9.28 0.73 26.30
C LYS A 204 9.07 -0.79 26.39
N ASN A 205 8.01 -1.30 25.74
CA ASN A 205 7.67 -2.73 25.75
C ASN A 205 8.72 -3.64 25.12
N THR A 206 9.59 -3.12 24.26
CA THR A 206 10.61 -3.91 23.55
C THR A 206 11.99 -3.78 24.19
N LEU A 207 12.16 -2.95 25.23
CA LEU A 207 13.41 -2.87 26.01
C LEU A 207 13.75 -4.19 26.70
N LYS A 208 12.76 -5.05 26.96
CA LYS A 208 12.99 -6.40 27.50
C LYS A 208 14.02 -7.20 26.69
N TYR A 209 14.12 -7.00 25.37
CA TYR A 209 15.06 -7.71 24.51
C TYR A 209 16.54 -7.36 24.76
N PHE A 210 16.83 -6.30 25.51
CA PHE A 210 18.19 -5.93 25.91
C PHE A 210 18.75 -6.91 26.96
N GLN A 211 17.89 -7.69 27.62
CA GLN A 211 18.29 -8.72 28.59
C GLN A 211 18.85 -9.94 27.85
N LYS A 212 20.14 -9.88 27.47
CA LYS A 212 20.80 -10.97 26.72
C LYS A 212 20.72 -12.31 27.43
N ASP A 213 20.79 -12.34 28.75
CA ASP A 213 20.73 -13.58 29.54
C ASP A 213 19.36 -14.26 29.48
N VAL A 214 18.28 -13.50 29.21
CA VAL A 214 16.91 -14.03 29.09
C VAL A 214 16.61 -14.45 27.66
N TYR A 215 17.02 -13.65 26.68
CA TYR A 215 16.67 -13.86 25.28
C TYR A 215 17.71 -14.67 24.51
N GLU A 216 18.95 -14.72 24.99
CA GLU A 216 20.11 -15.47 24.46
C GLU A 216 20.31 -15.26 22.94
N TRP A 217 20.20 -14.01 22.48
CA TRP A 217 20.49 -13.66 21.09
C TRP A 217 22.00 -13.71 20.81
N ASN A 218 22.38 -14.13 19.60
CA ASN A 218 23.78 -14.21 19.19
C ASN A 218 24.38 -12.79 19.11
N PHE A 219 23.75 -11.91 18.33
CA PHE A 219 24.09 -10.49 18.20
C PHE A 219 22.87 -9.65 17.81
N ALA A 220 23.00 -8.33 17.95
CA ALA A 220 22.06 -7.33 17.48
C ALA A 220 22.67 -6.49 16.37
N VAL A 221 21.83 -6.01 15.46
CA VAL A 221 22.20 -5.04 14.41
C VAL A 221 21.22 -3.89 14.42
N HIS A 222 21.66 -2.71 13.98
CA HIS A 222 20.75 -1.61 13.74
C HIS A 222 19.69 -1.99 12.71
N ARG A 223 18.45 -1.57 12.95
CA ARG A 223 17.31 -1.94 12.08
C ARG A 223 16.87 -0.80 11.16
N GLN A 224 16.90 0.43 11.66
CA GLN A 224 16.47 1.60 10.93
C GLN A 224 17.13 2.86 11.49
N GLY A 225 17.49 3.80 10.60
CA GLY A 225 18.19 5.04 10.92
C GLY A 225 19.57 5.12 10.23
N TYR A 226 20.25 6.25 10.39
CA TYR A 226 21.58 6.48 9.83
C TYR A 226 22.65 5.98 10.82
N TYR A 227 22.94 4.68 10.74
CA TYR A 227 23.92 4.01 11.58
C TYR A 227 24.84 3.12 10.72
N ASP A 228 25.92 2.64 11.32
CA ASP A 228 26.72 1.57 10.72
C ASP A 228 26.01 0.22 10.92
N TYR A 229 25.54 -0.37 9.82
CA TYR A 229 24.84 -1.65 9.86
C TYR A 229 25.81 -2.84 9.88
N SER A 230 27.11 -2.65 9.64
CA SER A 230 28.11 -3.72 9.74
C SER A 230 28.38 -4.15 11.18
N LEU A 231 28.07 -3.29 12.16
CA LEU A 231 28.30 -3.55 13.57
C LEU A 231 27.35 -4.62 14.11
N LYS A 232 27.90 -5.79 14.45
CA LYS A 232 27.22 -6.87 15.16
C LYS A 232 27.46 -6.73 16.66
N ILE A 233 26.49 -6.15 17.37
CA ILE A 233 26.58 -5.87 18.80
C ILE A 233 26.35 -7.16 19.58
N THR A 234 27.36 -7.64 20.30
CA THR A 234 27.29 -8.85 21.13
C THR A 234 27.13 -8.55 22.61
N ASN A 235 27.66 -7.42 23.08
CA ASN A 235 27.56 -6.98 24.47
C ASN A 235 26.34 -6.06 24.67
N PRO A 236 25.40 -6.41 25.57
CA PRO A 236 24.19 -5.61 25.79
C PRO A 236 24.48 -4.18 26.30
N LYS A 237 25.66 -3.91 26.87
CA LYS A 237 26.05 -2.58 27.33
C LYS A 237 26.27 -1.57 26.20
N ASP A 238 26.53 -2.05 24.98
CA ASP A 238 26.75 -1.20 23.80
C ASP A 238 25.43 -0.78 23.13
N LEU A 239 24.29 -1.30 23.63
CA LEU A 239 22.97 -0.97 23.11
C LEU A 239 22.47 0.37 23.66
N VAL A 240 22.05 1.25 22.77
CA VAL A 240 21.42 2.53 23.11
C VAL A 240 19.90 2.46 22.98
N GLN A 241 19.18 2.74 24.07
CA GLN A 241 17.72 2.55 24.18
C GLN A 241 16.86 3.33 23.18
N ASN A 242 17.34 4.48 22.69
CA ASN A 242 16.59 5.32 21.75
C ASN A 242 16.85 4.98 20.26
N ARG A 243 17.51 3.83 19.99
CA ARG A 243 17.79 3.34 18.63
C ARG A 243 16.95 2.10 18.32
N GLN A 244 16.83 1.75 17.04
CA GLN A 244 16.11 0.54 16.63
C GLN A 244 17.08 -0.61 16.36
N TYR A 245 16.76 -1.81 16.86
CA TYR A 245 17.57 -3.01 16.68
C TYR A 245 16.74 -4.20 16.21
N LEU A 246 17.41 -5.09 15.47
CA LEU A 246 16.99 -6.45 15.25
C LEU A 246 17.97 -7.37 15.99
N PHE A 247 17.46 -8.13 16.95
CA PHE A 247 18.22 -9.15 17.68
C PHE A 247 18.04 -10.49 16.96
N ILE A 248 19.15 -11.16 16.66
CA ILE A 248 19.16 -12.41 15.91
C ILE A 248 19.58 -13.54 16.84
N LYS A 249 18.75 -14.59 16.92
CA LYS A 249 19.02 -15.82 17.67
C LYS A 249 18.86 -17.04 16.78
N THR A 250 19.88 -17.88 16.76
CA THR A 250 19.82 -19.25 16.24
C THR A 250 20.85 -20.12 16.95
N ASN A 251 20.50 -21.39 17.13
CA ASN A 251 21.42 -22.42 17.59
C ASN A 251 22.03 -23.22 16.42
N ASN A 252 21.53 -23.00 15.20
CA ASN A 252 22.01 -23.66 14.01
C ASN A 252 23.27 -22.95 13.48
N GLN A 253 24.42 -23.62 13.59
CA GLN A 253 25.73 -23.07 13.21
C GLN A 253 25.83 -22.76 11.71
N TYR A 254 25.21 -23.59 10.86
CA TYR A 254 25.18 -23.33 9.42
C TYR A 254 24.37 -22.06 9.13
N LEU A 255 23.19 -21.91 9.73
CA LEU A 255 22.37 -20.71 9.59
C LEU A 255 23.11 -19.46 10.11
N LEU A 256 23.75 -19.55 11.28
CA LEU A 256 24.56 -18.47 11.83
C LEU A 256 25.70 -18.07 10.87
N SER A 257 26.34 -19.06 10.22
CA SER A 257 27.38 -18.83 9.21
C SER A 257 26.86 -18.08 7.98
N LEU A 258 25.64 -18.37 7.53
CA LEU A 258 25.00 -17.67 6.41
C LEU A 258 24.68 -16.22 6.80
N ILE A 259 24.04 -16.04 7.96
CA ILE A 259 23.69 -14.71 8.46
C ILE A 259 24.96 -13.87 8.64
N ASN A 260 26.07 -14.48 9.06
CA ASN A 260 27.33 -13.78 9.23
C ASN A 260 27.94 -13.24 7.93
N GLN A 261 27.61 -13.83 6.78
CA GLN A 261 28.06 -13.39 5.45
C GLN A 261 27.23 -12.22 4.89
N ILE A 262 26.10 -11.88 5.52
CA ILE A 262 25.21 -10.82 5.02
C ILE A 262 25.86 -9.45 5.19
N ASP A 263 25.92 -8.71 4.08
CA ASP A 263 26.24 -7.28 4.08
C ASP A 263 25.00 -6.48 4.50
N PHE A 264 24.91 -6.19 5.79
CA PHE A 264 23.80 -5.43 6.36
C PHE A 264 23.75 -3.96 5.91
N ASN A 265 24.89 -3.37 5.51
CA ASN A 265 24.91 -2.01 4.93
C ASN A 265 24.19 -2.01 3.58
N LYS A 266 24.51 -2.98 2.71
CA LYS A 266 23.80 -3.17 1.44
C LYS A 266 22.33 -3.52 1.65
N LEU A 267 22.01 -4.34 2.65
CA LEU A 267 20.64 -4.72 2.96
C LEU A 267 19.77 -3.51 3.36
N ALA A 268 20.33 -2.59 4.16
CA ALA A 268 19.63 -1.41 4.66
C ALA A 268 19.32 -0.34 3.60
N GLN A 269 19.96 -0.39 2.42
CA GLN A 269 19.77 0.59 1.35
C GLN A 269 18.60 0.25 0.40
N ARG A 270 17.97 -0.93 0.52
CA ARG A 270 17.03 -1.43 -0.50
C ARG A 270 15.70 -0.67 -0.62
N ASN A 271 15.17 -0.08 0.47
CA ASN A 271 13.70 0.09 0.55
C ASN A 271 13.17 1.50 0.89
N THR A 272 13.98 2.48 1.33
CA THR A 272 13.43 3.77 1.81
C THR A 272 14.43 4.93 1.80
N ALA A 273 13.91 6.17 1.88
CA ALA A 273 14.70 7.40 2.10
C ALA A 273 15.48 7.40 3.44
N ILE A 274 14.99 6.64 4.43
CA ILE A 274 15.70 6.34 5.68
C ILE A 274 16.28 4.94 5.55
N LEU A 275 17.56 4.75 5.84
CA LEU A 275 18.18 3.42 5.80
C LEU A 275 17.50 2.47 6.79
N GLY A 276 17.35 1.21 6.38
CA GLY A 276 16.82 0.14 7.22
C GLY A 276 16.34 -1.07 6.43
N PHE A 277 16.03 -2.15 7.13
CA PHE A 277 15.56 -3.39 6.52
C PHE A 277 14.50 -4.09 7.39
N SER A 278 13.73 -4.99 6.78
CA SER A 278 12.69 -5.79 7.41
C SER A 278 13.16 -7.22 7.70
N ASN A 279 12.39 -7.96 8.51
CA ASN A 279 12.66 -9.39 8.73
C ASN A 279 12.60 -10.18 7.43
N SER A 280 11.69 -9.82 6.52
CA SER A 280 11.57 -10.45 5.20
C SER A 280 12.80 -10.18 4.35
N ASP A 281 13.36 -8.96 4.36
CA ASP A 281 14.60 -8.65 3.63
C ASP A 281 15.77 -9.53 4.12
N LEU A 282 15.90 -9.72 5.44
CA LEU A 282 16.91 -10.59 6.04
C LEU A 282 16.70 -12.05 5.61
N ILE A 283 15.48 -12.55 5.73
CA ILE A 283 15.14 -13.94 5.39
C ILE A 283 15.40 -14.21 3.91
N ASP A 284 14.98 -13.31 3.01
CA ASP A 284 15.22 -13.42 1.58
C ASP A 284 16.72 -13.48 1.26
N GLU A 285 17.55 -12.70 1.96
CA GLU A 285 19.00 -12.72 1.77
C GLU A 285 19.64 -14.03 2.27
N ILE A 286 19.16 -14.58 3.39
CA ILE A 286 19.58 -15.90 3.89
C ILE A 286 19.27 -16.98 2.85
N TYR A 287 18.05 -16.99 2.28
CA TYR A 287 17.67 -17.95 1.24
C TYR A 287 18.58 -17.84 0.00
N LYS A 288 18.88 -16.61 -0.45
CA LYS A 288 19.80 -16.39 -1.58
C LYS A 288 21.18 -16.96 -1.32
N LEU A 289 21.74 -16.74 -0.13
CA LEU A 289 23.05 -17.29 0.25
C LEU A 289 23.01 -18.82 0.36
N HIS A 290 21.94 -19.40 0.91
CA HIS A 290 21.76 -20.84 0.99
C HIS A 290 21.73 -21.48 -0.40
N ILE A 291 20.89 -20.97 -1.31
CA ILE A 291 20.78 -21.46 -2.69
C ILE A 291 22.13 -21.33 -3.41
N LYS A 292 22.81 -20.18 -3.27
CA LYS A 292 24.15 -19.97 -3.84
C LYS A 292 25.14 -21.05 -3.37
N ASN A 293 25.14 -21.37 -2.08
CA ASN A 293 26.01 -22.39 -1.50
C ASN A 293 25.65 -23.82 -1.95
N MET A 294 24.37 -24.12 -2.25
CA MET A 294 23.97 -25.40 -2.84
C MET A 294 24.45 -25.54 -4.28
N LEU A 295 24.30 -24.47 -5.08
CA LEU A 295 24.73 -24.46 -6.47
C LEU A 295 26.26 -24.53 -6.61
N SER A 296 27.01 -23.88 -5.72
CA SER A 296 28.48 -23.92 -5.74
C SER A 296 29.09 -25.25 -5.30
N LYS A 297 28.31 -26.13 -4.66
CA LYS A 297 28.74 -27.49 -4.27
C LYS A 297 28.43 -28.54 -5.35
N SER A 298 27.70 -28.16 -6.39
CA SER A 298 27.22 -29.04 -7.46
C SER A 298 28.07 -28.94 -8.73
N ILE A 299 29.21 -28.24 -8.66
CA ILE A 299 30.24 -28.02 -9.70
C ILE A 299 31.58 -28.43 -9.08
#